data_AF-A0A2W5T1X4-F1
#
_entry.id   AF-A0A2W5T1X4-F1
#
_cell.length_a   1.000
_cell.length_b   1.000
_cell.length_c   1.000
_cell.angle_alpha   90.00
_cell.angle_beta   90.00
_cell.angle_gamma   90.00
#
_symmetry.space_group_name_H-M   'P 1'
#
loop_
_entity.id
_entity.type
_entity.pdbx_description
1 polymer ?
#
loop_
_entity_poly.entity_id
_entity_poly.type
_entity_poly.pdbx_seq_one_letter_code
_entity_poly.pdbx_strand_id
1 'polypeptide(L)'
;MKPTVRRSSVIVGLVALLCGGSAAGTFTYAQEKHSDSASNTPQTAPGEDKESKQKSFTNADAGQCLDWKTSSDGTVSDFQTVDCAKSHRFEVSHRENLAAYPASEFGSNAGMPSRKRQAELSDELCKQPTLSYLGGKFDPTGRFTIAPILPPQKSWADGDRTLLCGLQVTGNDGHASAITGKAAAQDQSPVFKPGECVAVTEKKDDKQNKQTDNGTSVDATAQVVDCNADHQYEVTDIVDLGEKFKEYPSTEDQNEYLNKRCTDSVTAFIGGDGKLYNSTLEPFWTTLTEDSWKGGSRNVNCSLIKTGDNNSLSTLKGSAKGEFTINGNPPPPQPSRAPKRGN
;
A
#
# COMPACT_ATOMS: atom_id res chain seq x y z
N MET A 1 16.27 42.66 39.18
CA MET A 1 16.86 41.94 38.03
C MET A 1 16.03 40.69 37.77
N LYS A 2 15.34 40.62 36.62
CA LYS A 2 14.45 39.50 36.24
C LYS A 2 15.27 38.44 35.48
N PRO A 3 15.06 37.14 35.72
CA PRO A 3 15.75 36.09 34.97
C PRO A 3 15.06 35.91 33.61
N THR A 4 15.89 35.90 32.56
CA THR A 4 15.51 35.72 31.16
C THR A 4 15.15 34.26 30.91
N VAL A 5 13.88 33.99 30.60
CA VAL A 5 13.42 32.67 30.13
C VAL A 5 13.81 32.53 28.66
N ARG A 6 14.78 31.65 28.38
CA ARG A 6 15.13 31.24 27.02
C ARG A 6 13.98 30.38 26.48
N ARG A 7 13.15 30.95 25.59
CA ARG A 7 12.19 30.19 24.78
C ARG A 7 12.98 29.42 23.73
N SER A 8 13.22 28.13 23.95
CA SER A 8 13.70 27.24 22.88
C SER A 8 12.57 27.07 21.88
N SER A 9 12.66 27.81 20.79
CA SER A 9 11.91 27.59 19.55
C SER A 9 12.71 26.60 18.70
N VAL A 10 12.01 25.88 17.81
CA VAL A 10 12.54 25.07 16.70
C VAL A 10 12.90 23.61 17.05
N ILE A 11 11.93 22.71 16.87
CA ILE A 11 12.15 21.39 16.24
C ILE A 11 10.98 21.20 15.27
N VAL A 12 11.11 21.79 14.08
CA VAL A 12 10.25 21.55 12.92
C VAL A 12 11.21 21.31 11.76
N GLY A 13 11.12 20.15 11.13
CA GLY A 13 11.78 19.89 9.85
C GLY A 13 12.52 18.56 9.78
N LEU A 14 12.09 17.73 8.84
CA LEU A 14 12.73 16.53 8.28
C LEU A 14 12.57 15.22 9.07
N VAL A 15 11.33 14.75 9.20
CA VAL A 15 10.99 13.37 8.79
C VAL A 15 10.38 13.52 7.39
N ALA A 16 11.23 13.43 6.38
CA ALA A 16 10.82 13.58 4.98
C ALA A 16 9.91 12.41 4.58
N LEU A 17 8.75 12.75 4.03
CA LEU A 17 7.81 11.93 3.28
C LEU A 17 8.02 10.40 3.39
N LEU A 18 7.37 9.79 4.37
CA LEU A 18 6.81 8.44 4.19
C LEU A 18 5.55 8.59 3.31
N CYS A 19 5.74 9.02 2.06
CA CYS A 19 4.71 8.83 1.04
C CYS A 19 4.77 7.37 0.62
N GLY A 20 3.62 6.70 0.69
CA GLY A 20 3.48 5.29 0.36
C GLY A 20 4.22 4.99 -0.94
N GLY A 21 5.25 4.15 -0.85
CA GLY A 21 6.01 3.73 -2.01
C GLY A 21 5.05 3.07 -3.00
N SER A 22 5.08 3.51 -4.26
CA SER A 22 4.34 2.89 -5.34
C SER A 22 4.81 1.44 -5.46
N ALA A 23 4.00 0.50 -5.01
CA ALA A 23 4.18 -0.90 -5.36
C ALA A 23 3.60 -1.08 -6.76
N ALA A 24 4.45 -1.30 -7.77
CA ALA A 24 3.99 -1.97 -8.97
C ALA A 24 3.58 -3.40 -8.55
N GLY A 25 2.31 -3.59 -8.22
CA GLY A 25 1.75 -4.90 -7.95
C GLY A 25 1.84 -5.73 -9.23
N THR A 26 2.69 -6.75 -9.23
CA THR A 26 2.77 -7.69 -10.36
C THR A 26 2.00 -8.93 -9.96
N PHE A 27 0.94 -9.26 -10.69
CA PHE A 27 0.24 -10.52 -10.50
C PHE A 27 1.08 -11.68 -11.02
N THR A 28 1.37 -12.64 -10.16
CA THR A 28 1.91 -13.94 -10.57
C THR A 28 0.75 -14.89 -10.87
N TYR A 29 0.58 -15.26 -12.13
CA TYR A 29 -0.09 -16.52 -12.45
C TYR A 29 0.93 -17.64 -12.19
N ALA A 30 0.64 -18.55 -11.26
CA ALA A 30 1.55 -19.63 -10.93
C ALA A 30 1.79 -20.53 -12.16
N GLN A 31 3.07 -20.79 -12.45
CA GLN A 31 3.48 -21.80 -13.42
C GLN A 31 3.11 -23.18 -12.89
N GLU A 32 2.23 -23.89 -13.59
CA GLU A 32 2.12 -25.34 -13.43
C GLU A 32 3.46 -25.97 -13.85
N LYS A 33 4.20 -26.54 -12.89
CA LYS A 33 5.32 -27.42 -13.19
C LYS A 33 4.78 -28.73 -13.72
N HIS A 34 4.86 -28.95 -15.02
CA HIS A 34 4.66 -30.30 -15.59
C HIS A 34 6.00 -31.02 -15.70
N SER A 35 6.13 -32.10 -14.93
CA SER A 35 7.11 -33.16 -15.17
C SER A 35 6.60 -34.05 -16.31
N ASP A 36 7.47 -34.35 -17.26
CA ASP A 36 7.22 -35.28 -18.35
C ASP A 36 6.99 -36.70 -17.83
N SER A 37 5.86 -37.31 -18.21
CA SER A 37 5.74 -38.76 -18.37
C SER A 37 4.52 -39.10 -19.23
N ALA A 38 4.76 -39.96 -20.21
CA ALA A 38 3.84 -40.34 -21.28
C ALA A 38 2.85 -41.47 -20.91
N SER A 39 1.70 -41.47 -21.61
CA SER A 39 0.71 -42.55 -21.83
C SER A 39 -0.16 -42.93 -20.60
N ASN A 40 -1.48 -43.14 -20.66
CA ASN A 40 -2.36 -43.68 -21.71
C ASN A 40 -3.86 -43.44 -21.42
N THR A 41 -4.69 -43.40 -22.49
CA THR A 41 -6.13 -43.74 -22.60
C THR A 41 -7.23 -42.75 -22.09
N PRO A 42 -8.29 -42.45 -22.88
CA PRO A 42 -9.31 -41.46 -22.55
C PRO A 42 -10.53 -42.07 -21.84
N GLN A 43 -10.95 -41.47 -20.72
CA GLN A 43 -12.24 -41.72 -20.10
C GLN A 43 -13.00 -40.42 -19.92
N THR A 44 -14.13 -40.33 -20.62
CA THR A 44 -15.07 -39.22 -20.66
C THR A 44 -15.74 -39.01 -19.29
N ALA A 45 -15.66 -37.79 -18.77
CA ALA A 45 -16.57 -37.23 -17.76
C ALA A 45 -16.74 -35.71 -18.01
N PRO A 46 -17.90 -35.11 -17.71
CA PRO A 46 -18.31 -33.83 -18.29
C PRO A 46 -17.49 -32.66 -17.73
N GLY A 47 -16.88 -31.90 -18.63
CA GLY A 47 -16.22 -30.64 -18.30
C GLY A 47 -17.21 -29.49 -18.38
N GLU A 48 -17.64 -28.98 -17.22
CA GLU A 48 -18.42 -27.72 -17.16
C GLU A 48 -17.77 -26.62 -16.30
N ASP A 49 -16.65 -26.87 -15.60
CA ASP A 49 -16.10 -25.88 -14.66
C ASP A 49 -14.86 -25.09 -15.12
N LYS A 50 -14.18 -25.51 -16.20
CA LYS A 50 -12.95 -24.83 -16.68
C LYS A 50 -13.19 -23.87 -17.85
N GLU A 51 -14.12 -24.19 -18.74
CA GLU A 51 -14.44 -23.34 -19.91
C GLU A 51 -15.21 -22.07 -19.51
N SER A 52 -16.07 -22.17 -18.49
CA SER A 52 -16.83 -21.03 -17.94
C SER A 52 -15.95 -19.99 -17.25
N LYS A 53 -14.89 -20.43 -16.55
CA LYS A 53 -13.91 -19.55 -15.89
C LYS A 53 -13.01 -18.82 -16.88
N GLN A 54 -12.58 -19.48 -17.95
CA GLN A 54 -11.84 -18.84 -19.05
C GLN A 54 -12.71 -17.79 -19.76
N LYS A 55 -14.01 -18.07 -19.97
CA LYS A 55 -14.97 -17.06 -20.46
C LYS A 55 -15.08 -15.84 -19.52
N SER A 56 -14.83 -15.98 -18.21
CA SER A 56 -14.91 -14.84 -17.29
C SER A 56 -13.73 -13.85 -17.42
N PHE A 57 -12.53 -14.33 -17.77
CA PHE A 57 -11.37 -13.46 -18.00
C PHE A 57 -11.49 -12.71 -19.32
N THR A 58 -11.78 -13.43 -20.41
CA THR A 58 -11.82 -12.84 -21.77
C THR A 58 -12.94 -11.80 -21.95
N ASN A 59 -14.01 -11.89 -21.13
CA ASN A 59 -15.19 -11.03 -21.20
C ASN A 59 -15.24 -9.91 -20.14
N ALA A 60 -14.18 -9.74 -19.33
CA ALA A 60 -14.15 -8.68 -18.34
C ALA A 60 -13.95 -7.32 -19.00
N ASP A 61 -14.86 -6.38 -18.76
CA ASP A 61 -14.85 -5.03 -19.34
C ASP A 61 -14.65 -3.93 -18.28
N ALA A 62 -14.30 -2.74 -18.75
CA ALA A 62 -14.11 -1.56 -17.91
C ALA A 62 -15.32 -1.32 -16.98
N GLY A 63 -15.03 -1.11 -15.71
CA GLY A 63 -16.02 -0.91 -14.65
C GLY A 63 -16.53 -2.18 -13.98
N GLN A 64 -16.13 -3.37 -14.43
CA GLN A 64 -16.38 -4.63 -13.73
C GLN A 64 -15.30 -4.92 -12.70
N CYS A 65 -15.67 -5.66 -11.66
CA CYS A 65 -14.78 -6.07 -10.59
C CYS A 65 -14.51 -7.57 -10.66
N LEU A 66 -13.29 -7.98 -10.35
CA LEU A 66 -12.82 -9.35 -10.47
C LEU A 66 -12.41 -9.88 -9.12
N ASP A 67 -12.71 -11.15 -8.92
CA ASP A 67 -12.24 -11.89 -7.76
C ASP A 67 -11.70 -13.27 -8.15
N TRP A 68 -10.86 -13.82 -7.29
CA TRP A 68 -10.26 -15.14 -7.45
C TRP A 68 -9.80 -15.68 -6.10
N LYS A 69 -9.43 -16.96 -6.09
CA LYS A 69 -8.78 -17.61 -4.95
C LYS A 69 -7.29 -17.74 -5.20
N THR A 70 -6.50 -17.53 -4.15
CA THR A 70 -5.05 -17.77 -4.16
C THR A 70 -4.74 -18.90 -3.20
N SER A 71 -4.13 -19.97 -3.69
CA SER A 71 -3.61 -21.08 -2.89
C SER A 71 -2.34 -20.67 -2.14
N SER A 72 -1.93 -21.45 -1.15
CA SER A 72 -0.72 -21.19 -0.34
C SER A 72 0.59 -21.16 -1.14
N ASP A 73 0.61 -21.76 -2.33
CA ASP A 73 1.74 -21.75 -3.27
C ASP A 73 1.67 -20.60 -4.29
N GLY A 74 0.72 -19.68 -4.13
CA GLY A 74 0.51 -18.55 -5.05
C GLY A 74 -0.34 -18.88 -6.27
N THR A 75 -0.86 -20.10 -6.39
CA THR A 75 -1.70 -20.50 -7.53
C THR A 75 -3.06 -19.80 -7.48
N VAL A 76 -3.39 -19.08 -8.56
CA VAL A 76 -4.67 -18.39 -8.73
C VAL A 76 -5.69 -19.33 -9.39
N SER A 77 -6.90 -19.36 -8.86
CA SER A 77 -8.03 -20.15 -9.37
C SER A 77 -9.35 -19.41 -9.18
N ASP A 78 -10.45 -19.93 -9.73
CA ASP A 78 -11.80 -19.37 -9.54
C ASP A 78 -11.93 -17.89 -9.93
N PHE A 79 -11.21 -17.50 -10.99
CA PHE A 79 -11.33 -16.17 -11.57
C PHE A 79 -12.76 -15.94 -12.07
N GLN A 80 -13.34 -14.82 -11.68
CA GLN A 80 -14.73 -14.48 -12.00
C GLN A 80 -14.97 -12.98 -11.91
N THR A 81 -15.97 -12.50 -12.65
CA THR A 81 -16.54 -11.17 -12.44
C THR A 81 -17.50 -11.20 -11.25
N VAL A 82 -17.45 -10.15 -10.42
CA VAL A 82 -18.31 -9.98 -9.25
C VAL A 82 -18.86 -8.55 -9.21
N ASP A 83 -19.95 -8.37 -8.46
CA ASP A 83 -20.46 -7.04 -8.14
C ASP A 83 -19.42 -6.26 -7.31
N CYS A 84 -19.05 -5.06 -7.75
CA CYS A 84 -18.08 -4.21 -7.05
C CYS A 84 -18.53 -3.84 -5.63
N ALA A 85 -19.83 -3.88 -5.32
CA ALA A 85 -20.34 -3.72 -3.96
C ALA A 85 -20.05 -4.92 -3.04
N LYS A 86 -19.53 -6.02 -3.59
CA LYS A 86 -19.05 -7.19 -2.84
C LYS A 86 -17.52 -7.18 -2.75
N SER A 87 -17.00 -8.07 -1.92
CA SER A 87 -15.56 -8.31 -1.82
C SER A 87 -14.99 -8.72 -3.18
N HIS A 88 -13.93 -8.04 -3.61
CA HIS A 88 -13.22 -8.30 -4.85
C HIS A 88 -11.77 -7.84 -4.73
N ARG A 89 -10.89 -8.22 -5.66
CA ARG A 89 -9.45 -7.92 -5.59
C ARG A 89 -8.96 -6.98 -6.69
N PHE A 90 -9.76 -6.79 -7.74
CA PHE A 90 -9.37 -5.96 -8.88
C PHE A 90 -10.58 -5.26 -9.50
N GLU A 91 -10.40 -4.01 -9.92
CA GLU A 91 -11.39 -3.27 -10.71
C GLU A 91 -10.82 -2.98 -12.09
N VAL A 92 -11.47 -3.47 -13.14
CA VAL A 92 -11.04 -3.27 -14.53
C VAL A 92 -11.27 -1.82 -14.91
N SER A 93 -10.23 -1.13 -15.37
CA SER A 93 -10.31 0.23 -15.90
C SER A 93 -10.32 0.25 -17.42
N HIS A 94 -9.62 -0.71 -18.06
CA HIS A 94 -9.47 -0.77 -19.51
C HIS A 94 -9.13 -2.19 -19.96
N ARG A 95 -9.59 -2.55 -21.16
CA ARG A 95 -9.30 -3.84 -21.80
C ARG A 95 -8.50 -3.57 -23.07
N GLU A 96 -7.29 -4.10 -23.10
CA GLU A 96 -6.34 -3.91 -24.19
C GLU A 96 -6.18 -5.19 -25.01
N ASN A 97 -6.10 -5.08 -26.33
CA ASN A 97 -5.88 -6.22 -27.22
C ASN A 97 -4.43 -6.22 -27.72
N LEU A 98 -3.56 -7.02 -27.10
CA LEU A 98 -2.15 -7.07 -27.47
C LEU A 98 -1.91 -7.59 -28.89
N ALA A 99 -2.87 -8.30 -29.50
CA ALA A 99 -2.78 -8.72 -30.90
C ALA A 99 -2.89 -7.55 -31.90
N ALA A 100 -3.35 -6.37 -31.45
CA ALA A 100 -3.41 -5.17 -32.28
C ALA A 100 -2.03 -4.53 -32.51
N TYR A 101 -1.02 -4.92 -31.75
CA TYR A 101 0.35 -4.44 -31.89
C TYR A 101 1.12 -5.42 -32.80
N PRO A 102 1.43 -5.06 -34.05
CA PRO A 102 1.92 -6.00 -35.08
C PRO A 102 3.36 -6.51 -34.84
N ALA A 103 3.91 -6.34 -33.64
CA ALA A 103 5.22 -6.83 -33.25
C ALA A 103 5.18 -8.34 -32.95
N SER A 104 6.32 -9.02 -33.16
CA SER A 104 6.49 -10.43 -32.80
C SER A 104 6.30 -10.70 -31.30
N GLU A 105 6.40 -9.67 -30.46
CA GLU A 105 6.30 -9.73 -29.00
C GLU A 105 5.02 -10.42 -28.51
N PHE A 106 3.89 -10.20 -29.17
CA PHE A 106 2.59 -10.76 -28.80
C PHE A 106 1.99 -11.66 -29.87
N GLY A 107 2.81 -12.12 -30.82
CA GLY A 107 2.38 -13.03 -31.88
C GLY A 107 1.78 -14.33 -31.35
N SER A 108 1.11 -15.10 -32.21
CA SER A 108 0.40 -16.34 -31.82
C SER A 108 1.30 -17.36 -31.09
N ASN A 109 2.59 -17.38 -31.40
CA ASN A 109 3.57 -18.31 -30.82
C ASN A 109 4.47 -17.65 -29.76
N ALA A 110 4.23 -16.39 -29.39
CA ALA A 110 5.02 -15.69 -28.38
C ALA A 110 4.80 -16.30 -26.99
N GLY A 111 5.86 -16.37 -26.17
CA GLY A 111 5.74 -16.71 -24.76
C GLY A 111 5.06 -15.58 -23.97
N MET A 112 4.55 -15.89 -22.78
CA MET A 112 3.98 -14.85 -21.90
C MET A 112 5.08 -13.84 -21.49
N PRO A 113 4.75 -12.53 -21.44
CA PRO A 113 5.65 -11.51 -20.93
C PRO A 113 6.19 -11.81 -19.53
N SER A 114 7.48 -11.57 -19.33
CA SER A 114 8.11 -11.64 -18.01
C SER A 114 7.50 -10.62 -17.03
N ARG A 115 7.69 -10.80 -15.73
CA ARG A 115 7.21 -9.85 -14.71
C ARG A 115 7.70 -8.42 -14.95
N LYS A 116 8.97 -8.26 -15.32
CA LYS A 116 9.53 -6.96 -15.65
C LYS A 116 8.79 -6.34 -16.84
N ARG A 117 8.54 -7.13 -17.88
CA ARG A 117 7.81 -6.65 -19.06
C ARG A 117 6.35 -6.33 -18.74
N GLN A 118 5.70 -7.08 -17.87
CA GLN A 118 4.35 -6.75 -17.40
C GLN A 118 4.31 -5.40 -16.67
N ALA A 119 5.31 -5.09 -15.84
CA ALA A 119 5.41 -3.76 -15.21
C ALA A 119 5.55 -2.65 -16.27
N GLU A 120 6.40 -2.85 -17.28
CA GLU A 120 6.54 -1.91 -18.41
C GLU A 120 5.22 -1.76 -19.20
N LEU A 121 4.49 -2.86 -19.45
CA LEU A 121 3.16 -2.81 -20.08
C LEU A 121 2.12 -2.08 -19.24
N SER A 122 2.21 -2.16 -17.91
CA SER A 122 1.36 -1.36 -17.02
C SER A 122 1.57 0.13 -17.26
N ASP A 123 2.82 0.56 -17.35
CA ASP A 123 3.17 1.96 -17.59
C ASP A 123 2.82 2.41 -19.02
N GLU A 124 3.09 1.58 -20.02
CA GLU A 124 2.89 1.88 -21.44
C GLU A 124 1.40 1.88 -21.83
N LEU A 125 0.65 0.87 -21.37
CA LEU A 125 -0.70 0.58 -21.88
C LEU A 125 -1.80 0.80 -20.84
N CYS A 126 -1.52 0.65 -19.54
CA CYS A 126 -2.56 0.73 -18.52
C CYS A 126 -2.68 2.09 -17.84
N LYS A 127 -1.58 2.84 -17.70
CA LYS A 127 -1.57 4.08 -16.92
C LYS A 127 -2.55 5.14 -17.43
N GLN A 128 -2.46 5.54 -18.70
CA GLN A 128 -3.31 6.61 -19.25
C GLN A 128 -4.80 6.23 -19.34
N PRO A 129 -5.18 5.01 -19.80
CA PRO A 129 -6.57 4.59 -19.77
C PRO A 129 -7.14 4.52 -18.35
N THR A 130 -6.34 4.08 -17.37
CA THR A 130 -6.79 4.03 -15.96
C THR A 130 -6.98 5.43 -15.37
N LEU A 131 -6.09 6.38 -15.66
CA LEU A 131 -6.28 7.79 -15.27
C LEU A 131 -7.56 8.37 -15.89
N SER A 132 -7.84 8.04 -17.15
CA SER A 132 -9.07 8.46 -17.83
C SER A 132 -10.31 7.85 -17.18
N TYR A 133 -10.27 6.56 -16.84
CA TYR A 133 -11.33 5.85 -16.11
C TYR A 133 -11.64 6.50 -14.75
N LEU A 134 -10.61 6.92 -14.02
CA LEU A 134 -10.73 7.60 -12.73
C LEU A 134 -11.09 9.09 -12.84
N GLY A 135 -11.31 9.61 -14.05
CA GLY A 135 -11.57 11.04 -14.26
C GLY A 135 -10.41 11.93 -13.78
N GLY A 136 -9.18 11.45 -13.90
CA GLY A 136 -7.95 12.13 -13.47
C GLY A 136 -7.65 12.02 -11.96
N LYS A 137 -8.50 11.36 -11.17
CA LYS A 137 -8.30 11.20 -9.71
C LYS A 137 -7.56 9.91 -9.38
N PHE A 138 -6.24 10.00 -9.34
CA PHE A 138 -5.38 8.90 -8.92
C PHE A 138 -4.24 9.44 -8.06
N ASP A 139 -4.07 8.90 -6.86
CA ASP A 139 -2.91 9.23 -6.03
C ASP A 139 -1.74 8.32 -6.42
N PRO A 140 -0.64 8.84 -6.99
CA PRO A 140 0.51 8.02 -7.38
C PRO A 140 1.24 7.36 -6.20
N THR A 141 0.98 7.84 -4.99
CA THR A 141 1.50 7.31 -3.71
C THR A 141 0.39 6.70 -2.85
N GLY A 142 -0.80 6.53 -3.44
CA GLY A 142 -1.99 6.02 -2.77
C GLY A 142 -1.97 4.52 -2.56
N ARG A 143 -3.00 4.01 -1.89
CA ARG A 143 -3.19 2.58 -1.64
C ARG A 143 -3.57 1.79 -2.90
N PHE A 144 -4.13 2.45 -3.91
CA PHE A 144 -4.47 1.83 -5.17
C PHE A 144 -3.29 1.88 -6.13
N THR A 145 -3.03 0.76 -6.79
CA THR A 145 -1.95 0.62 -7.76
C THR A 145 -2.54 0.19 -9.10
N ILE A 146 -1.95 0.68 -10.19
CA ILE A 146 -2.33 0.29 -11.55
C ILE A 146 -1.59 -0.98 -11.89
N ALA A 147 -2.33 -2.05 -12.14
CA ALA A 147 -1.77 -3.36 -12.41
C ALA A 147 -2.36 -3.97 -13.69
N PRO A 148 -1.54 -4.70 -14.47
CA PRO A 148 -2.02 -5.51 -15.58
C PRO A 148 -2.38 -6.93 -15.12
N ILE A 149 -3.40 -7.52 -15.74
CA ILE A 149 -3.65 -8.96 -15.71
C ILE A 149 -3.59 -9.49 -17.13
N LEU A 150 -2.72 -10.48 -17.34
CA LEU A 150 -2.64 -11.26 -18.57
C LEU A 150 -3.56 -12.48 -18.52
N PRO A 151 -3.92 -13.06 -19.68
CA PRO A 151 -4.71 -14.28 -19.71
C PRO A 151 -3.96 -15.42 -19.02
N PRO A 152 -4.68 -16.39 -18.46
CA PRO A 152 -4.09 -17.65 -18.00
C PRO A 152 -3.20 -18.27 -19.07
N GLN A 153 -2.14 -18.96 -18.66
CA GLN A 153 -1.13 -19.52 -19.58
C GLN A 153 -1.73 -20.39 -20.69
N LYS A 154 -2.76 -21.19 -20.37
CA LYS A 154 -3.47 -21.98 -21.37
C LYS A 154 -4.19 -21.10 -22.40
N SER A 155 -4.92 -20.08 -21.96
CA SER A 155 -5.61 -19.14 -22.84
C SER A 155 -4.63 -18.36 -23.71
N TRP A 156 -3.49 -17.96 -23.14
CA TRP A 156 -2.39 -17.37 -23.90
C TRP A 156 -1.84 -18.34 -24.96
N ALA A 157 -1.59 -19.61 -24.62
CA ALA A 157 -1.14 -20.62 -25.60
C ALA A 157 -2.18 -20.85 -26.72
N ASP A 158 -3.48 -20.74 -26.39
CA ASP A 158 -4.60 -20.84 -27.33
C ASP A 158 -4.82 -19.54 -28.14
N GLY A 159 -3.99 -18.51 -27.94
CA GLY A 159 -3.99 -17.28 -28.73
C GLY A 159 -4.68 -16.07 -28.10
N ASP A 160 -5.17 -16.16 -26.85
CA ASP A 160 -5.70 -15.01 -26.13
C ASP A 160 -4.57 -14.00 -25.85
N ARG A 161 -4.81 -12.75 -26.23
CA ARG A 161 -3.87 -11.62 -26.09
C ARG A 161 -4.53 -10.45 -25.36
N THR A 162 -5.56 -10.73 -24.59
CA THR A 162 -6.25 -9.73 -23.76
C THR A 162 -5.38 -9.31 -22.59
N LEU A 163 -5.14 -8.01 -22.44
CA LEU A 163 -4.52 -7.42 -21.25
C LEU A 163 -5.60 -6.62 -20.51
N LEU A 164 -5.94 -7.04 -19.30
CA LEU A 164 -6.82 -6.26 -18.44
C LEU A 164 -5.97 -5.26 -17.64
N CYS A 165 -6.26 -3.99 -17.82
CA CYS A 165 -5.71 -2.92 -17.01
C CYS A 165 -6.71 -2.57 -15.91
N GLY A 166 -6.21 -2.25 -14.72
CA GLY A 166 -7.10 -1.94 -13.62
C GLY A 166 -6.39 -1.60 -12.32
N LEU A 167 -7.18 -1.58 -11.27
CA LEU A 167 -6.81 -1.06 -9.96
C LEU A 167 -6.89 -2.18 -8.91
N GLN A 168 -5.89 -2.22 -8.04
CA GLN A 168 -5.86 -3.11 -6.89
C GLN A 168 -5.27 -2.39 -5.67
N VAL A 169 -5.52 -2.95 -4.48
CA VAL A 169 -4.69 -2.67 -3.31
C VAL A 169 -3.68 -3.80 -3.17
N THR A 170 -2.40 -3.49 -3.09
CA THR A 170 -1.35 -4.50 -2.88
C THR A 170 -1.20 -4.75 -1.38
N GLY A 171 -1.45 -5.98 -0.96
CA GLY A 171 -1.27 -6.43 0.42
C GLY A 171 0.19 -6.65 0.77
N ASN A 172 0.43 -7.01 2.03
CA ASN A 172 1.79 -7.18 2.55
C ASN A 172 2.54 -8.37 1.93
N ASP A 173 1.79 -9.35 1.44
CA ASP A 173 2.29 -10.50 0.71
C ASP A 173 2.63 -10.18 -0.76
N GLY A 174 2.42 -8.92 -1.18
CA GLY A 174 2.60 -8.49 -2.56
C GLY A 174 1.45 -8.90 -3.49
N HIS A 175 0.41 -9.57 -2.98
CA HIS A 175 -0.76 -9.97 -3.73
C HIS A 175 -1.89 -8.94 -3.59
N ALA A 176 -2.88 -8.96 -4.48
CA ALA A 176 -4.01 -8.05 -4.34
C ALA A 176 -4.88 -8.42 -3.14
N SER A 177 -5.13 -7.40 -2.33
CA SER A 177 -6.01 -7.44 -1.17
C SER A 177 -7.46 -7.29 -1.58
N ALA A 178 -8.33 -7.92 -0.80
CA ALA A 178 -9.77 -7.75 -0.96
C ALA A 178 -10.20 -6.32 -0.58
N ILE A 179 -11.02 -5.71 -1.43
CA ILE A 179 -11.66 -4.41 -1.24
C ILE A 179 -13.17 -4.53 -1.44
N THR A 180 -13.91 -3.47 -1.14
CA THR A 180 -15.35 -3.38 -1.42
C THR A 180 -15.69 -1.96 -1.86
N GLY A 181 -16.54 -1.84 -2.88
CA GLY A 181 -16.83 -0.59 -3.56
C GLY A 181 -15.82 -0.28 -4.68
N LYS A 182 -16.14 0.70 -5.51
CA LYS A 182 -15.27 1.15 -6.61
C LYS A 182 -14.12 2.02 -6.10
N ALA A 183 -12.95 1.91 -6.71
CA ALA A 183 -11.76 2.70 -6.41
C ALA A 183 -12.01 4.21 -6.54
N ALA A 184 -12.74 4.63 -7.60
CA ALA A 184 -13.08 6.04 -7.83
C ALA A 184 -13.98 6.67 -6.72
N ALA A 185 -14.67 5.83 -5.95
CA ALA A 185 -15.58 6.24 -4.88
C ALA A 185 -14.96 6.08 -3.47
N GLN A 186 -13.70 5.66 -3.39
CA GLN A 186 -13.02 5.42 -2.12
C GLN A 186 -11.86 6.39 -1.94
N ASP A 187 -11.54 6.65 -0.67
CA ASP A 187 -10.32 7.34 -0.31
C ASP A 187 -9.09 6.56 -0.80
N GLN A 188 -8.11 7.31 -1.30
CA GLN A 188 -6.90 6.78 -1.91
C GLN A 188 -5.72 6.73 -0.94
N SER A 189 -5.85 7.24 0.29
CA SER A 189 -4.71 7.36 1.19
C SER A 189 -4.15 5.99 1.60
N PRO A 190 -2.82 5.84 1.66
CA PRO A 190 -2.16 4.61 2.12
C PRO A 190 -2.10 4.57 3.66
N VAL A 191 -3.25 4.56 4.32
CA VAL A 191 -3.35 4.56 5.79
C VAL A 191 -3.51 3.15 6.37
N PHE A 192 -2.89 2.93 7.53
CA PHE A 192 -3.06 1.72 8.35
C PHE A 192 -4.07 1.94 9.47
N LYS A 193 -4.60 0.86 10.05
CA LYS A 193 -5.65 0.92 11.07
C LYS A 193 -5.07 1.19 12.46
N PRO A 194 -5.85 1.81 13.37
CA PRO A 194 -5.47 1.95 14.77
C PRO A 194 -5.13 0.60 15.42
N GLY A 195 -3.97 0.51 16.06
CA GLY A 195 -3.41 -0.69 16.67
C GLY A 195 -2.50 -1.52 15.76
N GLU A 196 -2.37 -1.18 14.47
CA GLU A 196 -1.43 -1.85 13.59
C GLU A 196 0.00 -1.32 13.81
N CYS A 197 0.94 -2.25 13.95
CA CYS A 197 2.37 -1.97 14.03
C CYS A 197 2.98 -2.07 12.63
N VAL A 198 3.77 -1.08 12.23
CA VAL A 198 4.21 -0.93 10.84
C VAL A 198 5.73 -0.91 10.77
N ALA A 199 6.26 -1.86 10.01
CA ALA A 199 7.66 -1.90 9.63
C ALA A 199 7.87 -1.06 8.37
N VAL A 200 8.92 -0.25 8.38
CA VAL A 200 9.42 0.51 7.24
C VAL A 200 10.71 -0.15 6.80
N THR A 201 10.71 -0.72 5.61
CA THR A 201 11.88 -1.33 5.00
C THR A 201 12.32 -0.51 3.82
N GLU A 202 13.59 -0.10 3.79
CA GLU A 202 14.20 0.39 2.56
C GLU A 202 14.28 -0.75 1.54
N LYS A 203 13.84 -0.53 0.31
CA LYS A 203 14.20 -1.40 -0.80
C LYS A 203 15.71 -1.27 -0.92
N LYS A 204 16.41 -2.35 -0.60
CA LYS A 204 17.81 -2.47 -0.99
C LYS A 204 17.80 -2.59 -2.51
N ASP A 205 18.25 -1.55 -3.20
CA ASP A 205 18.59 -1.67 -4.61
C ASP A 205 19.50 -2.90 -4.75
N ASP A 206 19.09 -3.88 -5.56
CA ASP A 206 19.97 -4.94 -6.04
C ASP A 206 21.04 -4.29 -6.92
N LYS A 207 22.04 -3.68 -6.28
CA LYS A 207 23.30 -3.14 -6.80
C LYS A 207 23.35 -2.82 -8.30
N GLN A 208 22.48 -1.99 -8.85
CA GLN A 208 22.73 -1.39 -10.17
C GLN A 208 21.81 -0.18 -10.37
N ASN A 209 22.39 1.00 -10.13
CA ASN A 209 22.00 2.25 -10.75
C ASN A 209 20.70 2.94 -10.26
N LYS A 210 20.81 3.72 -9.17
CA LYS A 210 20.18 5.04 -9.14
C LYS A 210 20.97 6.02 -8.29
N GLN A 211 21.34 7.12 -8.93
CA GLN A 211 21.96 8.29 -8.35
C GLN A 211 21.10 8.82 -7.19
N THR A 212 21.69 8.88 -5.99
CA THR A 212 21.10 9.54 -4.84
C THR A 212 21.38 11.03 -4.94
N ASP A 213 20.45 11.77 -5.54
CA ASP A 213 20.41 13.21 -5.31
C ASP A 213 20.00 13.39 -3.83
N ASN A 214 20.97 13.75 -3.00
CA ASN A 214 20.77 14.21 -1.61
C ASN A 214 20.30 13.17 -0.57
N GLY A 215 20.78 11.93 -0.63
CA GLY A 215 20.77 11.01 0.52
C GLY A 215 19.39 10.58 1.05
N THR A 216 18.31 10.83 0.31
CA THR A 216 16.96 10.41 0.66
C THR A 216 16.63 9.13 -0.12
N SER A 217 16.53 8.00 0.57
CA SER A 217 16.05 6.74 0.01
C SER A 217 14.57 6.89 -0.36
N VAL A 218 14.29 7.10 -1.64
CA VAL A 218 12.93 7.29 -2.20
C VAL A 218 12.15 5.99 -2.39
N ASP A 219 12.68 4.88 -1.88
CA ASP A 219 12.15 3.53 -2.10
C ASP A 219 11.99 2.80 -0.77
N ALA A 220 11.24 3.36 0.18
CA ALA A 220 10.84 2.67 1.39
C ALA A 220 9.42 2.09 1.25
N THR A 221 9.20 0.87 1.76
CA THR A 221 7.88 0.24 1.84
C THR A 221 7.44 0.15 3.29
N ALA A 222 6.19 0.51 3.56
CA ALA A 222 5.54 0.34 4.85
C ALA A 222 4.66 -0.91 4.84
N GLN A 223 4.76 -1.75 5.87
CA GLN A 223 4.12 -3.06 5.95
C GLN A 223 3.63 -3.30 7.37
N VAL A 224 2.37 -3.69 7.53
CA VAL A 224 1.85 -4.14 8.83
C VAL A 224 2.55 -5.43 9.25
N VAL A 225 3.00 -5.49 10.50
CA VAL A 225 3.64 -6.66 11.12
C VAL A 225 2.99 -6.95 12.48
N ASP A 226 3.21 -8.15 13.00
CA ASP A 226 2.88 -8.45 14.40
C ASP A 226 3.62 -7.44 15.30
N CYS A 227 2.96 -6.86 16.29
CA CYS A 227 3.61 -5.87 17.16
C CYS A 227 4.80 -6.45 17.93
N ASN A 228 4.89 -7.77 18.14
CA ASN A 228 6.07 -8.41 18.71
C ASN A 228 7.19 -8.66 17.69
N ALA A 229 7.00 -8.30 16.42
CA ALA A 229 8.07 -8.16 15.45
C ALA A 229 8.64 -6.74 15.49
N ASP A 230 9.82 -6.59 14.91
CA ASP A 230 10.50 -5.30 14.78
C ASP A 230 9.67 -4.38 13.85
N HIS A 231 9.35 -3.18 14.33
CA HIS A 231 8.57 -2.18 13.60
C HIS A 231 9.02 -0.75 13.95
N GLN A 232 8.62 0.25 13.17
CA GLN A 232 9.07 1.64 13.34
C GLN A 232 8.01 2.53 13.98
N TYR A 233 6.73 2.19 13.81
CA TYR A 233 5.64 2.94 14.42
C TYR A 233 4.40 2.08 14.67
N GLU A 234 3.61 2.49 15.65
CA GLU A 234 2.28 1.93 15.92
C GLU A 234 1.22 2.98 15.62
N VAL A 235 0.26 2.65 14.77
CA VAL A 235 -0.81 3.58 14.39
C VAL A 235 -1.82 3.68 15.53
N THR A 236 -2.20 4.90 15.86
CA THR A 236 -3.14 5.21 16.94
C THR A 236 -4.48 5.70 16.41
N ASP A 237 -4.50 6.32 15.23
CA ASP A 237 -5.71 6.87 14.63
C ASP A 237 -5.57 7.14 13.13
N ILE A 238 -6.71 7.32 12.48
CA ILE A 238 -6.84 7.84 11.12
C ILE A 238 -7.59 9.16 11.20
N VAL A 239 -7.03 10.22 10.62
CA VAL A 239 -7.65 11.54 10.56
C VAL A 239 -8.06 11.86 9.13
N ASP A 240 -9.35 12.13 8.91
CA ASP A 240 -9.86 12.68 7.67
C ASP A 240 -9.64 14.21 7.65
N LEU A 241 -8.70 14.67 6.82
CA LEU A 241 -8.42 16.09 6.63
C LEU A 241 -9.56 16.83 5.90
N GLY A 242 -10.40 16.11 5.14
CA GLY A 242 -11.56 16.65 4.43
C GLY A 242 -12.71 17.13 5.33
N GLU A 243 -12.75 16.65 6.59
CA GLU A 243 -13.65 17.17 7.61
C GLU A 243 -13.32 18.63 7.93
N LYS A 244 -12.02 18.96 8.00
CA LYS A 244 -11.51 20.29 8.36
C LYS A 244 -11.29 21.20 7.15
N PHE A 245 -10.74 20.67 6.07
CA PHE A 245 -10.28 21.43 4.91
C PHE A 245 -11.09 21.06 3.67
N LYS A 246 -11.63 22.07 2.95
CA LYS A 246 -12.40 21.85 1.71
C LYS A 246 -11.53 21.91 0.45
N GLU A 247 -10.45 22.67 0.52
CA GLU A 247 -9.40 22.75 -0.49
C GLU A 247 -8.10 22.19 0.10
N TYR A 248 -7.09 21.98 -0.74
CA TYR A 248 -5.80 21.47 -0.29
C TYR A 248 -5.18 22.40 0.77
N PRO A 249 -4.94 21.93 2.01
CA PRO A 249 -4.24 22.71 3.02
C PRO A 249 -2.73 22.70 2.80
N SER A 250 -2.07 23.83 3.10
CA SER A 250 -0.60 23.86 3.13
C SER A 250 -0.05 22.85 4.14
N THR A 251 1.20 22.43 3.98
CA THR A 251 1.85 21.50 4.92
C THR A 251 1.88 22.09 6.34
N GLU A 252 2.05 23.40 6.46
CA GLU A 252 2.00 24.15 7.71
C GLU A 252 0.62 24.04 8.38
N ASP A 253 -0.46 24.27 7.62
CA ASP A 253 -1.84 24.17 8.13
C ASP A 253 -2.18 22.74 8.57
N GLN A 254 -1.73 21.74 7.79
CA GLN A 254 -1.87 20.33 8.15
C GLN A 254 -1.16 20.05 9.48
N ASN A 255 0.09 20.50 9.63
CA ASN A 255 0.86 20.31 10.84
C ASN A 255 0.25 20.99 12.05
N GLU A 256 -0.27 22.22 11.91
CA GLU A 256 -0.96 22.91 13.00
C GLU A 256 -2.19 22.13 13.48
N TYR A 257 -3.00 21.64 12.54
CA TYR A 257 -4.19 20.86 12.86
C TYR A 257 -3.85 19.49 13.47
N LEU A 258 -2.92 18.75 12.84
CA LEU A 258 -2.56 17.39 13.22
C LEU A 258 -1.78 17.34 14.53
N ASN A 259 -0.97 18.36 14.85
CA ASN A 259 -0.19 18.38 16.09
C ASN A 259 -1.09 18.17 17.32
N LYS A 260 -2.16 18.98 17.45
CA LYS A 260 -3.09 18.81 18.56
C LYS A 260 -3.88 17.49 18.42
N ARG A 261 -4.45 17.22 17.24
CA ARG A 261 -5.35 16.09 17.02
C ARG A 261 -4.66 14.74 17.25
N CYS A 262 -3.42 14.59 16.79
CA CYS A 262 -2.63 13.37 16.96
C CYS A 262 -2.02 13.29 18.35
N THR A 263 -1.60 14.39 18.97
CA THR A 263 -1.14 14.37 20.38
C THR A 263 -2.26 13.88 21.31
N ASP A 264 -3.49 14.36 21.13
CA ASP A 264 -4.65 13.91 21.90
C ASP A 264 -4.91 12.41 21.67
N SER A 265 -4.84 11.97 20.40
CA SER A 265 -5.05 10.57 20.04
C SER A 265 -4.02 9.63 20.66
N VAL A 266 -2.72 9.91 20.48
CA VAL A 266 -1.66 9.02 21.00
C VAL A 266 -1.68 9.00 22.53
N THR A 267 -2.01 10.14 23.16
CA THR A 267 -2.16 10.23 24.61
C THR A 267 -3.31 9.34 25.09
N ALA A 268 -4.46 9.38 24.41
CA ALA A 268 -5.59 8.50 24.73
C ALA A 268 -5.25 7.02 24.49
N PHE A 269 -4.61 6.71 23.36
CA PHE A 269 -4.26 5.36 22.95
C PHE A 269 -3.34 4.65 23.96
N ILE A 270 -2.29 5.33 24.43
CA ILE A 270 -1.32 4.76 25.38
C ILE A 270 -1.83 4.76 26.83
N GLY A 271 -2.93 5.47 27.11
CA GLY A 271 -3.56 5.51 28.44
C GLY A 271 -3.13 6.70 29.32
N GLY A 272 -2.81 7.83 28.70
CA GLY A 272 -2.63 9.12 29.37
C GLY A 272 -1.22 9.71 29.28
N ASP A 273 -1.13 11.00 29.60
CA ASP A 273 0.10 11.81 29.49
C ASP A 273 1.28 11.25 30.30
N GLY A 274 1.00 10.68 31.48
CA GLY A 274 2.03 10.05 32.30
C GLY A 274 2.63 8.81 31.63
N LYS A 275 1.81 8.00 30.97
CA LYS A 275 2.29 6.82 30.22
C LYS A 275 3.03 7.23 28.96
N LEU A 276 2.54 8.24 28.22
CA LEU A 276 3.24 8.80 27.07
C LEU A 276 4.61 9.37 27.47
N TYR A 277 4.69 10.07 28.59
CA TYR A 277 5.96 10.57 29.07
C TYR A 277 6.93 9.43 29.40
N ASN A 278 6.49 8.47 30.20
CA ASN A 278 7.34 7.37 30.66
C ASN A 278 7.74 6.40 29.54
N SER A 279 6.94 6.29 28.47
CA SER A 279 7.26 5.45 27.31
C SER A 279 8.41 6.03 26.48
N THR A 280 8.68 7.33 26.59
CA THR A 280 9.62 8.10 25.76
C THR A 280 9.29 8.14 24.26
N LEU A 281 8.14 7.57 23.88
CA LEU A 281 7.58 7.63 22.54
C LEU A 281 7.03 9.03 22.27
N GLU A 282 6.97 9.37 20.99
CA GLU A 282 6.60 10.69 20.51
C GLU A 282 5.40 10.57 19.57
N PRO A 283 4.44 11.52 19.60
CA PRO A 283 3.42 11.62 18.56
C PRO A 283 4.07 11.88 17.20
N PHE A 284 3.57 11.20 16.18
CA PHE A 284 3.94 11.40 14.78
C PHE A 284 2.68 11.41 13.93
N TRP A 285 2.74 12.09 12.79
CA TRP A 285 1.66 12.08 11.81
C TRP A 285 2.21 12.19 10.39
N THR A 286 1.49 11.60 9.44
CA THR A 286 1.73 11.82 8.02
C THR A 286 1.00 13.07 7.54
N THR A 287 1.45 13.64 6.43
CA THR A 287 0.78 14.72 5.72
C THR A 287 0.45 14.28 4.30
N LEU A 288 -0.49 14.97 3.66
CA LEU A 288 -0.82 14.77 2.26
C LEU A 288 -0.08 15.79 1.38
N THR A 289 0.39 15.33 0.23
CA THR A 289 0.86 16.21 -0.84
C THR A 289 -0.34 16.77 -1.63
N GLU A 290 -0.11 17.83 -2.40
CA GLU A 290 -1.14 18.38 -3.29
C GLU A 290 -1.59 17.35 -4.34
N ASP A 291 -0.66 16.54 -4.86
CA ASP A 291 -0.95 15.49 -5.84
C ASP A 291 -1.81 14.38 -5.24
N SER A 292 -1.49 13.93 -4.01
CA SER A 292 -2.34 12.98 -3.27
C SER A 292 -3.74 13.54 -3.03
N TRP A 293 -3.84 14.82 -2.66
CA TRP A 293 -5.12 15.48 -2.47
C TRP A 293 -5.94 15.56 -3.77
N LYS A 294 -5.32 15.92 -4.90
CA LYS A 294 -5.98 15.89 -6.22
C LYS A 294 -6.39 14.48 -6.62
N GLY A 295 -5.56 13.49 -6.26
CA GLY A 295 -5.79 12.06 -6.49
C GLY A 295 -6.94 11.46 -5.69
N GLY A 296 -7.43 12.15 -4.65
CA GLY A 296 -8.58 11.73 -3.85
C GLY A 296 -8.25 11.28 -2.43
N SER A 297 -6.98 11.35 -2.02
CA SER A 297 -6.54 11.06 -0.65
C SER A 297 -6.97 12.16 0.31
N ARG A 298 -7.57 11.80 1.44
CA ARG A 298 -8.05 12.69 2.50
C ARG A 298 -7.63 12.22 3.88
N ASN A 299 -7.23 10.97 4.04
CA ASN A 299 -6.85 10.40 5.32
C ASN A 299 -5.34 10.44 5.57
N VAL A 300 -4.94 10.62 6.84
CA VAL A 300 -3.57 10.49 7.33
C VAL A 300 -3.52 9.66 8.62
N ASN A 301 -2.37 9.09 8.96
CA ASN A 301 -2.19 8.37 10.21
C ASN A 301 -1.67 9.29 11.31
N CYS A 302 -2.19 9.11 12.54
CA CYS A 302 -1.51 9.49 13.77
C CYS A 302 -0.83 8.25 14.35
N SER A 303 0.43 8.35 14.77
CA SER A 303 1.22 7.21 15.21
C SER A 303 2.09 7.53 16.42
N LEU A 304 2.54 6.49 17.11
CA LEU A 304 3.62 6.55 18.10
C LEU A 304 4.93 6.11 17.44
N ILE A 305 5.97 6.92 17.58
CA ILE A 305 7.33 6.62 17.11
C ILE A 305 8.34 6.77 18.24
N LYS A 306 9.58 6.37 17.97
CA LYS A 306 10.74 6.92 18.67
C LYS A 306 11.78 7.44 17.67
N THR A 307 12.13 8.72 17.81
CA THR A 307 13.22 9.32 17.05
C THR A 307 14.57 8.95 17.70
N GLY A 308 15.48 8.38 16.90
CA GLY A 308 16.87 8.09 17.26
C GLY A 308 17.82 9.20 16.79
N ASP A 309 19.11 8.87 16.74
CA ASP A 309 20.13 9.80 16.24
C ASP A 309 19.88 10.17 14.76
N ASN A 310 20.27 11.39 14.38
CA ASN A 310 20.11 11.92 13.02
C ASN A 310 18.68 11.82 12.45
N ASN A 311 17.66 11.97 13.31
CA ASN A 311 16.24 11.87 12.94
C ASN A 311 15.81 10.49 12.37
N SER A 312 16.56 9.43 12.66
CA SER A 312 16.17 8.06 12.28
C SER A 312 14.99 7.55 13.11
N LEU A 313 14.21 6.61 12.57
CA LEU A 313 13.20 5.90 13.34
C LEU A 313 13.88 4.74 14.09
N SER A 314 13.71 4.68 15.41
CA SER A 314 14.17 3.55 16.22
C SER A 314 13.31 2.31 15.97
N THR A 315 13.87 1.13 16.24
CA THR A 315 13.14 -0.13 16.18
C THR A 315 12.36 -0.33 17.48
N LEU A 316 11.06 -0.49 17.35
CA LEU A 316 10.13 -0.87 18.41
C LEU A 316 9.83 -2.37 18.32
N LYS A 317 9.56 -2.97 19.48
CA LYS A 317 9.08 -4.35 19.59
C LYS A 317 8.17 -4.48 20.81
N GLY A 318 6.94 -4.92 20.59
CA GLY A 318 5.80 -4.82 21.52
C GLY A 318 4.91 -3.63 21.21
N SER A 319 3.62 -3.69 21.60
CA SER A 319 2.68 -2.57 21.49
C SER A 319 2.90 -1.57 22.63
N ALA A 320 2.71 -0.27 22.36
CA ALA A 320 2.76 0.80 23.34
C ALA A 320 1.69 0.68 24.44
N LYS A 321 0.64 -0.12 24.22
CA LYS A 321 -0.36 -0.44 25.26
C LYS A 321 0.14 -1.46 26.29
N GLY A 322 1.25 -2.15 26.01
CA GLY A 322 1.82 -3.20 26.85
C GLY A 322 3.30 -2.99 27.12
N GLU A 323 4.01 -4.09 27.35
CA GLU A 323 5.48 -4.09 27.41
C GLU A 323 6.06 -3.99 26.01
N PHE A 324 7.06 -3.13 25.84
CA PHE A 324 7.76 -2.96 24.59
C PHE A 324 9.22 -2.56 24.83
N THR A 325 10.03 -2.65 23.78
CA THR A 325 11.42 -2.21 23.77
C THR A 325 11.66 -1.17 22.68
N ILE A 326 12.67 -0.34 22.89
CA ILE A 326 13.22 0.63 21.95
C ILE A 326 14.67 0.21 21.69
N ASN A 327 14.98 -0.17 20.46
CA ASN A 327 16.30 -0.71 20.06
C ASN A 327 16.76 -1.85 21.00
N GLY A 328 15.82 -2.74 21.35
CA GLY A 328 16.06 -3.90 22.22
C GLY A 328 16.16 -3.60 23.72
N ASN A 329 16.03 -2.34 24.15
CA ASN A 329 16.09 -1.95 25.56
C ASN A 329 14.72 -1.48 26.06
N PRO A 330 14.38 -1.68 27.34
CA PRO A 330 13.18 -1.06 27.92
C PRO A 330 13.28 0.47 27.87
N PRO A 331 12.15 1.20 27.84
CA PRO A 331 12.15 2.66 27.93
C PRO A 331 12.96 3.16 29.13
N PRO A 332 13.87 4.14 28.96
CA PRO A 332 14.70 4.60 30.05
C PRO A 332 13.84 5.34 31.10
N PRO A 333 14.14 5.17 32.40
CA PRO A 333 13.43 5.86 33.47
C PRO A 333 13.40 7.38 33.24
N GLN A 334 12.22 7.97 33.36
CA GLN A 334 12.07 9.41 33.21
C GLN A 334 12.17 10.14 34.55
N PRO A 335 12.73 11.37 34.58
CA PRO A 335 12.71 12.21 35.76
C PRO A 335 11.29 12.41 36.31
N SER A 336 11.15 12.49 37.63
CA SER A 336 9.86 12.79 38.25
C SER A 336 9.37 14.18 37.79
N ARG A 337 8.12 14.25 37.31
CA ARG A 337 7.45 15.50 36.96
C ARG A 337 6.59 15.96 38.14
N ALA A 338 6.54 17.28 38.36
CA ALA A 338 5.55 17.86 39.25
C ALA A 338 4.13 17.51 38.75
N PRO A 339 3.15 17.25 39.64
CA PRO A 339 1.78 17.01 39.23
C PRO A 339 1.30 18.18 38.37
N LYS A 340 0.63 17.90 37.23
CA LYS A 340 -0.05 18.96 36.47
C LYS A 340 -1.04 19.63 37.43
N ARG A 341 -0.91 20.95 37.63
CA ARG A 341 -1.89 21.71 38.41
C ARG A 341 -3.23 21.56 37.72
N GLY A 342 -4.23 21.02 38.43
CA GLY A 342 -5.56 20.79 37.87
C GLY A 342 -6.18 22.11 37.40
N ASN A 343 -6.84 22.06 36.23
CA ASN A 343 -7.87 23.01 35.85
C ASN A 343 -9.15 22.70 36.62
#